data_AF-A0AAU6SH13-F1
#
_entry.id   AF-A0AAU6SH13-F1
#
_cell.length_a   1.000
_cell.length_b   1.000
_cell.length_c   1.000
_cell.angle_alpha   90.00
_cell.angle_beta   90.00
_cell.angle_gamma   90.00
#
_symmetry.space_group_name_H-M   'P 1'
#
loop_
_entity.id
_entity.type
_entity.pdbx_description
1 polymer ?
#
loop_
_entity_poly.entity_id
_entity_poly.type
_entity_poly.pdbx_seq_one_letter_code
_entity_poly.pdbx_strand_id
1 'polypeptide(L)'
;MREVASEAGVSLGQLQHYFSSRAEMLAFAIEFAADQTSQRVAQGMATLDQPPHPRDVLRVVVVELLPLRPDARATSRMNAAYVLEAMHDPALHRQVAIGLRDGRAMIEHLIRQAVDHGQIPADRDPAIETDLVLALTGFAPLLELNVIEPHAALAAIDQHLDGLFCSSS
;
A
#
# COMPACT_ATOMS: atom_id res chain seq x y z
N MET A 1 -16.39 2.12 -18.84
CA MET A 1 -17.41 3.19 -18.74
C MET A 1 -18.82 2.65 -18.78
N ARG A 2 -19.29 1.98 -19.85
CA ARG A 2 -20.66 1.43 -19.90
C ARG A 2 -20.97 0.42 -18.79
N GLU A 3 -20.08 -0.55 -18.58
CA GLU A 3 -20.24 -1.54 -17.50
C GLU A 3 -20.29 -0.88 -16.11
N VAL A 4 -19.39 0.07 -15.84
CA VAL A 4 -19.37 0.82 -14.58
C VAL A 4 -20.64 1.66 -14.38
N ALA A 5 -21.15 2.29 -15.45
CA ALA A 5 -22.41 3.04 -15.38
C ALA A 5 -23.59 2.11 -15.03
N SER A 6 -23.64 0.92 -15.64
CA SER A 6 -24.64 -0.10 -15.32
C SER A 6 -24.55 -0.56 -13.86
N GLU A 7 -23.35 -0.85 -13.36
CA GLU A 7 -23.13 -1.31 -11.99
C GLU A 7 -23.48 -0.21 -10.97
N ALA A 8 -23.17 1.04 -11.27
CA ALA A 8 -23.48 2.20 -10.44
C ALA A 8 -24.95 2.67 -10.55
N GLY A 9 -25.76 2.05 -11.41
CA GLY A 9 -27.16 2.45 -11.64
C GLY A 9 -27.32 3.84 -12.25
N VAL A 10 -26.30 4.36 -12.94
CA VAL A 10 -26.32 5.69 -13.58
C VAL A 10 -26.27 5.57 -15.10
N SER A 11 -26.73 6.60 -15.80
CA SER A 11 -26.58 6.62 -17.26
C SER A 11 -25.13 6.84 -17.68
N LEU A 12 -24.77 6.35 -18.87
CA LEU A 12 -23.45 6.62 -19.46
C LEU A 12 -23.17 8.12 -19.58
N GLY A 13 -24.19 8.92 -19.94
CA GLY A 13 -24.06 10.37 -20.06
C GLY A 13 -23.78 11.07 -18.73
N GLN A 14 -24.41 10.63 -17.63
CA GLN A 14 -24.08 11.12 -16.29
C GLN A 14 -22.65 10.76 -15.90
N LEU A 15 -22.22 9.52 -16.13
CA LEU A 15 -20.85 9.11 -15.81
C LEU A 15 -19.81 9.89 -16.64
N GLN A 16 -20.11 10.17 -17.91
CA GLN A 16 -19.26 10.98 -18.80
C GLN A 16 -19.22 12.46 -18.42
N HIS A 17 -20.20 12.96 -17.66
CA HIS A 17 -20.14 14.29 -17.08
C HIS A 17 -19.08 14.36 -15.97
N TYR A 18 -18.93 13.30 -15.17
CA TYR A 18 -17.93 13.25 -14.09
C TYR A 18 -16.54 12.83 -14.57
N PHE A 19 -16.47 11.95 -15.57
CA PHE A 19 -15.21 11.42 -16.09
C PHE A 19 -15.20 11.42 -17.61
N SER A 20 -14.31 12.21 -18.19
CA SER A 20 -14.08 12.32 -19.64
C SER A 20 -13.46 11.05 -20.23
N SER A 21 -12.80 10.22 -19.42
CA SER A 21 -12.18 8.96 -19.86
C SER A 21 -12.19 7.87 -18.79
N ARG A 22 -11.94 6.61 -19.21
CA ARG A 22 -11.72 5.49 -18.28
C ARG A 22 -10.47 5.72 -17.42
N ALA A 23 -9.43 6.31 -17.99
CA ALA A 23 -8.18 6.64 -17.29
C ALA A 23 -8.44 7.63 -16.14
N GLU A 24 -9.22 8.70 -16.40
CA GLU A 24 -9.60 9.69 -15.38
C GLU A 24 -10.43 9.07 -14.26
N MET A 25 -11.41 8.22 -14.61
CA MET A 25 -12.22 7.49 -13.62
C MET A 25 -11.36 6.56 -12.74
N LEU A 26 -10.39 5.86 -13.32
CA LEU A 26 -9.47 5.00 -12.58
C LEU A 26 -8.53 5.81 -11.68
N ALA A 27 -7.99 6.92 -12.18
CA ALA A 27 -7.14 7.81 -11.40
C ALA A 27 -7.89 8.34 -10.17
N PHE A 28 -9.13 8.82 -10.35
CA PHE A 28 -9.99 9.27 -9.25
C PHE A 28 -10.25 8.16 -8.22
N ALA A 29 -10.57 6.95 -8.68
CA ALA A 29 -10.85 5.83 -7.78
C ALA A 29 -9.62 5.46 -6.92
N ILE A 30 -8.42 5.71 -7.42
CA ILE A 30 -7.16 5.39 -6.74
C ILE A 30 -6.74 6.47 -5.77
N GLU A 31 -6.94 7.73 -6.13
CA GLU A 31 -6.83 8.83 -5.16
C GLU A 31 -7.78 8.58 -3.98
N PHE A 32 -9.03 8.23 -4.27
CA PHE A 32 -10.00 7.86 -3.23
C PHE A 32 -9.54 6.66 -2.38
N ALA A 33 -9.00 5.61 -3.00
CA ALA A 33 -8.46 4.46 -2.29
C ALA A 33 -7.22 4.80 -1.44
N ALA A 34 -6.35 5.69 -1.93
CA ALA A 34 -5.18 6.17 -1.20
C ALA A 34 -5.59 6.98 0.03
N ASP A 35 -6.62 7.83 -0.10
CA ASP A 35 -7.21 8.57 1.02
C ASP A 35 -7.78 7.63 2.09
N GLN A 36 -8.55 6.61 1.66
CA GLN A 36 -9.06 5.60 2.59
C GLN A 36 -7.93 4.83 3.29
N THR A 37 -6.87 4.49 2.56
CA THR A 37 -5.70 3.81 3.13
C THR A 37 -5.01 4.70 4.16
N SER A 38 -4.83 5.98 3.85
CA SER A 38 -4.24 6.97 4.76
C SER A 38 -5.07 7.13 6.04
N GLN A 39 -6.40 7.17 5.93
CA GLN A 39 -7.30 7.21 7.08
C GLN A 39 -7.17 5.96 7.96
N ARG A 40 -7.06 4.76 7.35
CA ARG A 40 -6.89 3.51 8.11
C ARG A 40 -5.53 3.43 8.79
N VAL A 41 -4.45 3.88 8.12
CA VAL A 41 -3.14 4.01 8.74
C VAL A 41 -3.22 4.95 9.95
N ALA A 42 -3.85 6.11 9.81
CA ALA A 42 -4.03 7.05 10.92
C ALA A 42 -4.85 6.44 12.09
N GLN A 43 -5.90 5.69 11.80
CA GLN A 43 -6.68 4.97 12.81
C GLN A 43 -5.84 3.88 13.49
N GLY A 44 -5.05 3.13 12.73
CA GLY A 44 -4.13 2.12 13.26
C GLY A 44 -3.08 2.77 14.18
N MET A 45 -2.49 3.89 13.76
CA MET A 45 -1.54 4.65 14.57
C MET A 45 -2.13 5.12 15.91
N ALA A 46 -3.41 5.51 15.92
CA ALA A 46 -4.08 5.96 17.13
C ALA A 46 -4.28 4.84 18.19
N THR A 47 -4.08 3.57 17.81
CA THR A 47 -4.15 2.43 18.74
C THR A 47 -2.80 2.04 19.34
N LEU A 48 -1.70 2.66 18.89
CA LEU A 48 -0.35 2.39 19.37
C LEU A 48 -0.01 3.22 20.62
N ASP A 49 0.87 2.68 21.45
CA ASP A 49 1.50 3.41 22.57
C ASP A 49 2.22 4.68 22.07
N GLN A 50 2.34 5.68 22.94
CA GLN A 50 2.94 6.97 22.59
C GLN A 50 4.22 7.24 23.40
N PRO A 51 5.38 7.48 22.75
CA PRO A 51 5.59 7.46 21.29
C PRO A 51 5.55 6.04 20.70
N PRO A 52 5.07 5.85 19.46
CA PRO A 52 4.96 4.52 18.87
C PRO A 52 6.33 3.96 18.53
N HIS A 53 6.50 2.65 18.72
CA HIS A 53 7.71 1.96 18.27
C HIS A 53 7.73 1.89 16.73
N PRO A 54 8.84 2.21 16.04
CA PRO A 54 8.88 2.25 14.57
C PRO A 54 8.47 0.93 13.89
N ARG A 55 8.79 -0.21 14.52
CA ARG A 55 8.32 -1.54 14.08
C ARG A 55 6.81 -1.60 13.93
N ASP A 56 6.06 -1.07 14.90
CA ASP A 56 4.60 -1.12 14.88
C ASP A 56 4.02 -0.13 13.88
N VAL A 57 4.69 1.00 13.66
CA VAL A 57 4.38 1.94 12.57
C VAL A 57 4.50 1.25 11.22
N LEU A 58 5.65 0.62 10.94
CA LEU A 58 5.89 -0.12 9.70
C LEU A 58 4.87 -1.25 9.51
N ARG A 59 4.57 -1.98 10.59
CA ARG A 59 3.58 -3.07 10.54
C ARG A 59 2.21 -2.57 10.11
N VAL A 60 1.69 -1.50 10.73
CA VAL A 60 0.39 -0.94 10.35
C VAL A 60 0.40 -0.49 8.90
N VAL A 61 1.45 0.20 8.45
CA VAL A 61 1.56 0.65 7.05
C VAL A 61 1.52 -0.54 6.08
N VAL A 62 2.35 -1.56 6.28
CA VAL A 62 2.41 -2.73 5.37
C VAL A 62 1.09 -3.50 5.39
N VAL A 63 0.47 -3.69 6.55
CA VAL A 63 -0.82 -4.40 6.67
C VAL A 63 -1.94 -3.67 5.94
N GLU A 64 -1.98 -2.33 6.01
CA GLU A 64 -3.02 -1.53 5.34
C GLU A 64 -2.85 -1.48 3.81
N LEU A 65 -1.69 -1.86 3.29
CA LEU A 65 -1.44 -2.03 1.86
C LEU A 65 -1.89 -3.40 1.32
N LEU A 66 -2.24 -4.35 2.20
CA LEU A 66 -2.63 -5.72 1.82
C LEU A 66 -4.15 -5.93 1.80
N PRO A 67 -4.65 -6.86 0.95
CA PRO A 67 -6.08 -7.20 0.85
C PRO A 67 -6.56 -8.09 2.02
N LEU A 68 -6.30 -7.67 3.25
CA LEU A 68 -6.62 -8.44 4.47
C LEU A 68 -8.04 -8.19 4.97
N ARG A 69 -8.71 -7.15 4.47
CA ARG A 69 -10.09 -6.80 4.82
C ARG A 69 -11.05 -7.08 3.65
N PRO A 70 -12.33 -7.38 3.91
CA PRO A 70 -13.31 -7.65 2.85
C PRO A 70 -13.49 -6.49 1.86
N ASP A 71 -13.45 -5.25 2.35
CA ASP A 71 -13.50 -4.01 1.57
C ASP A 71 -12.18 -3.72 0.83
N ALA A 72 -11.05 -4.23 1.34
CA ALA A 72 -9.74 -4.04 0.73
C ALA A 72 -9.54 -4.88 -0.56
N ARG A 73 -10.32 -5.95 -0.78
CA ARG A 73 -10.17 -6.80 -1.99
C ARG A 73 -10.58 -6.09 -3.28
N ALA A 74 -11.70 -5.34 -3.24
CA ALA A 74 -12.13 -4.55 -4.39
C ALA A 74 -11.07 -3.50 -4.76
N THR A 75 -10.55 -2.80 -3.75
CA THR A 75 -9.46 -1.82 -3.90
C THR A 75 -8.17 -2.45 -4.42
N SER A 76 -7.79 -3.62 -3.91
CA SER A 76 -6.58 -4.33 -4.35
C SER A 76 -6.65 -4.75 -5.82
N ARG A 77 -7.78 -5.30 -6.26
CA ARG A 77 -8.00 -5.66 -7.68
C ARG A 77 -7.99 -4.44 -8.58
N MET A 78 -8.61 -3.35 -8.14
CA MET A 78 -8.59 -2.08 -8.86
C MET A 78 -7.16 -1.53 -8.98
N ASN A 79 -6.38 -1.55 -7.90
CA ASN A 79 -4.97 -1.16 -7.91
C ASN A 79 -4.14 -2.01 -8.89
N ALA A 80 -4.33 -3.33 -8.89
CA ALA A 80 -3.64 -4.22 -9.82
C ALA A 80 -3.99 -3.91 -11.29
N ALA A 81 -5.28 -3.70 -11.58
CA ALA A 81 -5.73 -3.33 -12.92
C ALA A 81 -5.16 -1.97 -13.36
N TYR A 82 -5.04 -1.01 -12.45
CA TYR A 82 -4.49 0.30 -12.78
C TYR A 82 -2.98 0.29 -12.96
N VAL A 83 -2.23 -0.43 -12.13
CA VAL A 83 -0.79 -0.60 -12.35
C VAL A 83 -0.57 -1.19 -13.74
N LEU A 84 -1.36 -2.19 -14.13
CA LEU A 84 -1.30 -2.76 -15.47
C LEU A 84 -1.63 -1.72 -16.56
N GLU A 85 -2.67 -0.89 -16.38
CA GLU A 85 -3.00 0.18 -17.32
C GLU A 85 -1.87 1.22 -17.45
N ALA A 86 -1.30 1.63 -16.31
CA ALA A 86 -0.21 2.60 -16.22
C ALA A 86 1.10 2.09 -16.85
N MET A 87 1.27 0.77 -17.04
CA MET A 87 2.38 0.23 -17.83
C MET A 87 2.22 0.50 -19.34
N HIS A 88 1.00 0.77 -19.81
CA HIS A 88 0.68 0.98 -21.22
C HIS A 88 0.34 2.45 -21.56
N ASP A 89 0.02 3.28 -20.57
CA ASP A 89 -0.25 4.71 -20.72
C ASP A 89 0.88 5.56 -20.08
N PRO A 90 1.67 6.32 -20.87
CA PRO A 90 2.78 7.13 -20.36
C PRO A 90 2.38 8.24 -19.38
N ALA A 91 1.16 8.77 -19.47
CA ALA A 91 0.68 9.80 -18.56
C ALA A 91 0.34 9.19 -17.20
N LEU A 92 -0.41 8.09 -17.19
CA LEU A 92 -0.71 7.33 -15.97
C LEU A 92 0.56 6.77 -15.32
N HIS A 93 1.52 6.30 -16.13
CA HIS A 93 2.82 5.83 -15.65
C HIS A 93 3.51 6.85 -14.75
N ARG A 94 3.59 8.11 -15.20
CA ARG A 94 4.24 9.19 -14.44
C ARG A 94 3.52 9.45 -13.12
N GLN A 95 2.19 9.47 -13.14
CA GLN A 95 1.39 9.72 -11.95
C GLN A 95 1.55 8.59 -10.91
N VAL A 96 1.45 7.33 -11.34
CA VAL A 96 1.68 6.16 -10.47
C VAL A 96 3.09 6.17 -9.89
N ALA A 97 4.10 6.47 -10.72
CA ALA A 97 5.49 6.48 -10.28
C ALA A 97 5.76 7.57 -9.24
N ILE A 98 5.06 8.71 -9.26
CA ILE A 98 5.17 9.74 -8.23
C ILE A 98 4.65 9.19 -6.89
N GLY A 99 3.42 8.66 -6.85
CA GLY A 99 2.84 8.13 -5.62
C GLY A 99 3.65 6.98 -5.00
N LEU A 100 4.17 6.08 -5.83
CA LEU A 100 5.05 4.99 -5.35
C LEU A 100 6.38 5.52 -4.79
N ARG A 101 6.97 6.56 -5.40
CA ARG A 101 8.19 7.19 -4.89
C ARG A 101 7.94 7.89 -3.56
N ASP A 102 6.82 8.60 -3.43
CA ASP A 102 6.46 9.31 -2.20
C ASP A 102 6.22 8.31 -1.04
N GLY A 103 5.49 7.23 -1.31
CA GLY A 103 5.30 6.15 -0.35
C GLY A 103 6.61 5.47 0.07
N ARG A 104 7.49 5.19 -0.90
CA ARG A 104 8.84 4.64 -0.63
C ARG A 104 9.66 5.59 0.24
N ALA A 105 9.68 6.88 -0.09
CA ALA A 105 10.42 7.89 0.66
C ALA A 105 9.93 8.01 2.11
N MET A 106 8.62 7.88 2.35
CA MET A 106 8.04 7.88 3.69
C MET A 106 8.54 6.70 4.53
N ILE A 107 8.53 5.48 3.98
CA ILE A 107 9.04 4.28 4.67
C ILE A 107 10.54 4.40 4.92
N GLU A 108 11.31 4.86 3.93
CA GLU A 108 12.74 5.07 4.07
C GLU A 108 13.08 6.07 5.17
N HIS A 109 12.30 7.15 5.29
CA HIS A 109 12.46 8.12 6.35
C HIS A 109 12.29 7.49 7.74
N LEU A 110 11.27 6.66 7.93
CA LEU A 110 11.02 5.94 9.20
C LEU A 110 12.18 4.98 9.54
N ILE A 111 12.69 4.25 8.54
CA ILE A 111 13.81 3.32 8.73
C ILE A 111 15.09 4.09 9.08
N ARG A 112 15.39 5.18 8.37
CA ARG A 112 16.56 6.03 8.68
C ARG A 112 16.51 6.58 10.11
N GLN A 113 15.36 7.09 10.54
CA GLN A 113 15.18 7.56 11.92
C GLN A 113 15.41 6.44 12.94
N ALA A 114 14.92 5.23 12.67
CA ALA A 114 15.13 4.09 13.56
C ALA A 114 16.61 3.67 13.63
N VAL A 115 17.36 3.78 12.52
CA VAL A 115 18.82 3.58 12.51
C VAL A 115 19.53 4.67 13.31
N ASP A 116 19.19 5.95 13.08
CA ASP A 116 19.79 7.10 13.77
C ASP A 116 19.56 7.05 15.30
N HIS A 117 18.44 6.49 15.73
CA HIS A 117 18.11 6.26 17.15
C HIS A 117 18.64 4.93 17.71
N GLY A 118 19.35 4.12 16.93
CA GLY A 118 19.91 2.84 17.35
C GLY A 118 18.87 1.73 17.60
N GLN A 119 17.65 1.89 17.06
CA GLN A 119 16.58 0.89 17.12
C GLN A 119 16.73 -0.16 16.01
N ILE A 120 17.38 0.20 14.91
CA ILE A 120 17.81 -0.72 13.85
C ILE A 120 19.35 -0.71 13.83
N PRO A 121 20.02 -1.87 13.69
CA PRO A 121 21.48 -1.94 13.59
C PRO A 121 22.06 -1.04 12.49
N ALA A 122 23.14 -0.32 12.82
CA ALA A 122 23.75 0.67 11.93
C ALA A 122 24.48 0.09 10.70
N ASP A 123 24.69 -1.23 10.66
CA ASP A 123 25.26 -1.96 9.53
C ASP A 123 24.22 -2.27 8.44
N ARG A 124 22.94 -2.02 8.69
CA ARG A 124 21.87 -2.19 7.71
C ARG A 124 21.72 -0.95 6.83
N ASP A 125 21.68 -1.17 5.52
CA ASP A 125 21.43 -0.10 4.54
C ASP A 125 19.93 0.28 4.55
N PRO A 126 19.56 1.52 4.91
CA PRO A 126 18.16 1.92 4.99
C PRO A 126 17.39 1.81 3.67
N ALA A 127 18.05 2.02 2.53
CA ALA A 127 17.41 1.93 1.22
C ALA A 127 17.10 0.47 0.87
N ILE A 128 18.01 -0.45 1.17
CA ILE A 128 17.79 -1.90 0.96
C ILE A 128 16.66 -2.38 1.86
N GLU A 129 16.68 -2.04 3.16
CA GLU A 129 15.63 -2.45 4.09
C GLU A 129 14.26 -1.87 3.73
N THR A 130 14.22 -0.65 3.17
CA THR A 130 12.99 -0.07 2.62
C THR A 130 12.41 -0.94 1.51
N ASP A 131 13.25 -1.35 0.56
CA ASP A 131 12.82 -2.15 -0.59
C ASP A 131 12.39 -3.57 -0.15
N LEU A 132 13.05 -4.15 0.86
CA LEU A 132 12.66 -5.44 1.46
C LEU A 132 11.32 -5.36 2.19
N VAL A 133 11.08 -4.29 2.97
CA VAL A 133 9.78 -4.05 3.62
C VAL A 133 8.68 -3.87 2.57
N LEU A 134 8.93 -3.10 1.51
CA LEU A 134 7.99 -2.92 0.41
C LEU A 134 7.72 -4.22 -0.35
N ALA A 135 8.70 -5.11 -0.48
CA ALA A 135 8.53 -6.41 -1.14
C ALA A 135 7.47 -7.29 -0.46
N LEU A 136 7.18 -7.09 0.84
CA LEU A 136 6.10 -7.79 1.55
C LEU A 136 4.71 -7.51 0.97
N THR A 137 4.53 -6.39 0.27
CA THR A 137 3.29 -6.10 -0.48
C THR A 137 3.02 -7.13 -1.59
N GLY A 138 4.04 -7.90 -1.99
CA GLY A 138 3.92 -9.06 -2.87
C GLY A 138 3.05 -10.20 -2.32
N PHE A 139 2.65 -10.15 -1.04
CA PHE A 139 1.61 -11.06 -0.51
C PHE A 139 0.21 -10.78 -1.06
N ALA A 140 -0.05 -9.59 -1.60
CA ALA A 140 -1.37 -9.21 -2.12
C ALA A 140 -1.95 -10.22 -3.13
N PRO A 141 -1.26 -10.60 -4.22
CA PRO A 141 -1.76 -11.61 -5.14
C PRO A 141 -1.93 -12.99 -4.51
N LEU A 142 -1.06 -13.39 -3.56
CA LEU A 142 -1.18 -14.68 -2.88
C LEU A 142 -2.43 -14.75 -2.00
N LEU A 143 -2.77 -13.65 -1.33
CA LEU A 143 -3.99 -13.51 -0.53
C LEU A 143 -5.26 -13.46 -1.41
N GLU A 144 -5.24 -12.71 -2.51
CA GLU A 144 -6.37 -12.62 -3.44
C GLU A 144 -6.71 -13.97 -4.08
N LEU A 145 -5.68 -14.74 -4.45
CA LEU A 145 -5.81 -16.06 -5.06
C LEU A 145 -5.95 -17.19 -4.03
N ASN A 146 -6.03 -16.85 -2.74
CA ASN A 146 -6.12 -17.79 -1.61
C ASN A 146 -5.03 -18.87 -1.64
N VAL A 147 -3.82 -18.50 -2.07
CA VAL A 147 -2.62 -19.36 -2.00
C VAL A 147 -2.09 -19.44 -0.57
N ILE A 148 -2.25 -18.35 0.18
CA ILE A 148 -1.92 -18.27 1.60
C ILE A 148 -3.10 -17.69 2.38
N GLU A 149 -3.19 -18.10 3.65
CA GLU A 149 -4.15 -17.53 4.59
C GLU A 149 -3.66 -16.17 5.14
N PRO A 150 -4.58 -15.24 5.50
CA PRO A 150 -4.23 -13.95 6.10
C PRO A 150 -3.27 -14.05 7.29
N HIS A 151 -3.45 -15.05 8.16
CA HIS A 151 -2.59 -15.25 9.33
C HIS A 151 -1.14 -15.60 8.95
N ALA A 152 -0.92 -16.26 7.81
CA ALA A 152 0.42 -16.64 7.36
C ALA A 152 1.17 -15.42 6.82
N ALA A 153 0.49 -14.55 6.07
CA ALA A 153 1.05 -13.27 5.63
C ALA A 153 1.42 -12.38 6.84
N LEU A 154 0.51 -12.26 7.81
CA LEU A 154 0.77 -11.49 9.04
C LEU A 154 1.97 -12.02 9.81
N ALA A 155 2.06 -13.34 10.00
CA ALA A 155 3.20 -13.95 10.69
C ALA A 155 4.53 -13.71 9.96
N ALA A 156 4.54 -13.76 8.62
CA ALA A 156 5.74 -13.48 7.83
C ALA A 156 6.17 -12.00 7.91
N ILE A 157 5.21 -11.07 7.91
CA ILE A 157 5.48 -9.64 8.12
C ILE A 157 6.05 -9.42 9.52
N ASP A 158 5.42 -10.00 10.54
CA ASP A 158 5.86 -9.88 11.93
C ASP A 158 7.29 -10.41 12.10
N GLN A 159 7.60 -11.59 11.55
CA GLN A 159 8.94 -12.16 11.58
C GLN A 159 9.98 -11.32 10.84
N HIS A 160 9.64 -10.76 9.67
CA HIS A 160 10.56 -9.90 8.92
C HIS A 160 10.87 -8.62 9.69
N LEU A 161 9.84 -7.97 10.25
CA LEU A 161 10.02 -6.75 11.04
C LEU A 161 10.78 -7.04 12.34
N ASP A 162 10.49 -8.13 13.04
CA ASP A 162 11.26 -8.50 14.23
C ASP A 162 12.75 -8.70 13.88
N GLY A 163 13.02 -9.37 12.76
CA GLY A 163 14.37 -9.55 12.24
C GLY A 163 15.07 -8.24 11.88
N LEU A 164 14.34 -7.23 11.37
CA LEU A 164 14.89 -5.90 11.04
C LEU A 164 15.36 -5.14 12.29
N PHE A 165 14.63 -5.24 13.40
CA PHE A 165 14.93 -4.55 14.66
C PHE A 165 15.82 -5.37 15.60
N CYS A 166 16.04 -6.66 15.33
CA CYS A 166 17.00 -7.48 16.10
C CYS A 166 18.44 -7.19 15.67
N SER A 167 19.34 -7.08 16.65
CA SER A 167 20.77 -7.00 16.43
C SER A 167 21.27 -8.30 15.77
N SER A 168 21.93 -8.18 14.62
CA SER A 168 22.75 -9.27 14.08
C SER A 168 23.82 -9.58 15.13
N SER A 169 23.73 -10.74 15.79
CA SER A 169 24.74 -11.23 16.74
C SER A 169 25.99 -11.69 16.03
#